data_AF-A0AAV1LQF4-F1
#
_entry.id   AF-A0AAV1LQF4-F1
#
_cell.length_a   1.000
_cell.length_b   1.000
_cell.length_c   1.000
_cell.angle_alpha   90.00
_cell.angle_beta   90.00
_cell.angle_gamma   90.00
#
_symmetry.space_group_name_H-M   'P 1'
#
loop_
_entity.id
_entity.type
_entity.pdbx_description
1 polymer ?
#
loop_
_entity_poly.entity_id
_entity_poly.type
_entity_poly.pdbx_seq_one_letter_code
_entity_poly.pdbx_strand_id
1 'polypeptide(L)'
;MLKTDQLSNEWKDSLQHAQQEDSDIKPILEWMKASAPKPKWSDVSAMSSTTQSYWAQWDSLLIQDGVLCRKWENGRRDRCHLQMVVTKAKVPDVLQLYHSGCSGGHLGVKRTLLKIRERFYWVHYRDDVEDWCRKCTSSATVKGPQIRNRGALKLYNVGAPWERIAIDVAGPFPESESGNKYFMVVIDYFCKWPEVFVIPNQEASTVANKLVHEVFCRKEF
;
A
#
# COMPACT_ATOMS: atom_id res chain seq x y z
N MET A 1 -9.47 -14.32 -10.79
CA MET A 1 -8.87 -15.31 -9.86
C MET A 1 -7.63 -15.89 -10.55
N LEU A 2 -6.48 -15.21 -10.44
CA LEU A 2 -5.23 -15.64 -11.11
C LEU A 2 -4.40 -16.45 -10.11
N LYS A 3 -4.25 -17.75 -10.40
CA LYS A 3 -3.33 -18.66 -9.73
C LYS A 3 -1.89 -18.16 -9.97
N THR A 4 -1.26 -17.62 -8.93
CA THR A 4 0.14 -17.17 -8.92
C THR A 4 1.04 -18.30 -8.45
N ASP A 5 1.11 -19.37 -9.23
CA ASP A 5 1.77 -20.63 -8.83
C ASP A 5 3.02 -21.00 -9.62
N GLN A 6 3.68 -20.04 -10.26
CA GLN A 6 4.98 -20.29 -10.87
C GLN A 6 5.97 -19.17 -10.53
N LEU A 7 6.68 -19.34 -9.41
CA LEU A 7 8.11 -19.07 -9.49
C LEU A 7 8.63 -20.14 -10.45
N SER A 8 9.22 -19.73 -11.58
CA SER A 8 9.71 -20.69 -12.57
C SER A 8 10.69 -21.67 -11.89
N ASN A 9 10.72 -22.92 -12.36
CA ASN A 9 11.70 -23.89 -11.86
C ASN A 9 13.13 -23.32 -11.93
N GLU A 10 13.42 -22.53 -12.97
CA GLU A 10 14.68 -21.79 -13.14
C GLU A 10 15.02 -20.88 -11.95
N TRP A 11 14.03 -20.21 -11.34
CA TRP A 11 14.28 -19.37 -10.17
C TRP A 11 14.67 -20.20 -8.96
N LYS A 12 14.00 -21.35 -8.76
CA LYS A 12 14.33 -22.27 -7.67
C LYS A 12 15.71 -22.87 -7.84
N ASP A 13 16.07 -23.27 -9.06
CA ASP A 13 17.40 -23.80 -9.38
C ASP A 13 18.48 -22.74 -9.13
N SER A 14 18.23 -21.49 -9.54
CA SER A 14 19.13 -20.37 -9.26
C SER A 14 19.28 -20.09 -7.76
N LEU A 15 18.18 -20.16 -6.99
CA LEU A 15 18.21 -20.01 -5.54
C LEU A 15 18.98 -21.15 -4.86
N GLN A 16 18.75 -22.39 -5.31
CA GLN A 16 19.46 -23.57 -4.80
C GLN A 16 20.97 -23.42 -4.97
N HIS A 17 21.41 -23.04 -6.17
CA HIS A 17 22.82 -22.81 -6.45
C HIS A 17 23.38 -21.70 -5.56
N ALA A 18 22.67 -20.57 -5.45
CA ALA A 18 23.08 -19.48 -4.58
C ALA A 18 23.21 -19.91 -3.10
N GLN A 19 22.32 -20.78 -2.60
CA GLN A 19 22.40 -21.27 -1.21
C GLN A 19 23.63 -22.17 -0.97
N GLN A 20 24.11 -22.88 -2.00
CA GLN A 20 25.31 -23.72 -1.90
C GLN A 20 26.61 -22.91 -1.87
N GLU A 21 26.58 -21.68 -2.39
CA GLU A 21 27.73 -20.76 -2.41
C GLU A 21 27.70 -19.76 -1.24
N ASP A 22 26.54 -19.53 -0.62
CA ASP A 22 26.36 -18.58 0.47
C ASP A 22 27.06 -19.04 1.76
N SER A 23 27.96 -18.22 2.30
CA SER A 23 28.78 -18.56 3.46
C SER A 23 27.97 -18.76 4.75
N ASP A 24 26.77 -18.14 4.84
CA ASP A 24 25.94 -18.21 6.03
C ASP A 24 24.99 -19.43 6.00
N ILE A 25 24.51 -19.80 4.80
CA ILE A 25 23.50 -20.86 4.58
C ILE A 25 24.13 -22.21 4.25
N LYS A 26 25.24 -22.25 3.51
CA LYS A 26 25.92 -23.49 3.10
C LYS A 26 26.20 -24.44 4.28
N PRO A 27 26.73 -24.00 5.43
CA PRO A 27 27.00 -24.89 6.56
C PRO A 27 25.74 -25.58 7.09
N ILE A 28 24.63 -24.82 7.18
CA ILE A 28 23.32 -25.34 7.61
C ILE A 28 22.84 -26.42 6.63
N LEU A 29 22.95 -26.16 5.33
CA LEU A 29 22.59 -27.12 4.29
C LEU A 29 23.42 -28.40 4.38
N GLU A 30 24.73 -28.30 4.58
CA GLU A 30 25.62 -29.45 4.68
C GLU A 30 25.28 -30.33 5.89
N TRP A 31 25.05 -29.72 7.07
CA TRP A 31 24.64 -30.46 8.26
C TRP A 31 23.29 -31.15 8.10
N MET A 32 22.31 -30.48 7.48
CA MET A 32 21.00 -31.07 7.23
C MET A 32 21.06 -32.21 6.20
N LYS A 33 21.87 -32.08 5.13
CA LYS A 33 22.07 -33.14 4.13
C LYS A 33 22.78 -34.36 4.70
N ALA A 34 23.73 -34.15 5.60
CA ALA A 34 24.41 -35.23 6.31
C ALA A 34 23.48 -36.01 7.26
N SER A 35 22.20 -35.63 7.36
CA SER A 35 21.22 -36.19 8.31
C SER A 35 21.74 -36.19 9.75
N ALA A 36 22.60 -35.23 10.07
CA ALA A 36 23.19 -35.10 11.39
C ALA A 36 22.16 -34.54 12.38
N PRO A 37 22.23 -34.92 13.67
CA PRO A 37 21.48 -34.21 14.71
C PRO A 37 21.88 -32.73 14.72
N LYS A 38 21.02 -31.88 15.31
CA LYS A 38 21.31 -30.45 15.47
C LYS A 38 22.73 -30.24 16.02
N PRO A 39 23.59 -29.49 15.32
CA PRO A 39 24.98 -29.23 15.75
C PRO A 39 25.02 -28.66 17.16
N LYS A 40 26.11 -28.91 17.91
CA LYS A 40 26.27 -28.31 19.24
C LYS A 40 26.58 -26.84 19.10
N TRP A 41 26.24 -26.05 20.11
CA TRP A 41 26.53 -24.61 20.11
C TRP A 41 28.03 -24.31 19.90
N SER A 42 28.93 -25.16 20.42
CA SER A 42 30.38 -25.06 20.22
C SER A 42 30.79 -25.04 18.74
N ASP A 43 30.01 -25.70 17.88
CA ASP A 43 30.32 -25.83 16.45
C ASP A 43 29.86 -24.58 15.67
N VAL A 44 28.95 -23.78 16.25
CA VAL A 44 28.26 -22.66 15.59
C VAL A 44 28.64 -21.29 16.19
N SER A 45 29.13 -21.25 17.43
CA SER A 45 29.41 -20.00 18.14
C SER A 45 30.47 -19.12 17.47
N ALA A 46 31.38 -19.73 16.70
CA ALA A 46 32.39 -19.01 15.92
C ALA A 46 31.91 -18.54 14.54
N MET A 47 30.69 -18.92 14.13
CA MET A 47 30.12 -18.57 12.83
C MET A 47 29.40 -17.23 12.87
N SER A 48 28.90 -16.78 11.71
CA SER A 48 28.19 -15.50 11.62
C SER A 48 26.89 -15.50 12.42
N SER A 49 26.42 -14.31 12.81
CA SER A 49 25.13 -14.12 13.47
C SER A 49 23.96 -14.62 12.61
N THR A 50 24.08 -14.56 11.28
CA THR A 50 23.10 -15.13 10.34
C THR A 50 23.01 -16.64 10.50
N THR A 51 24.15 -17.34 10.48
CA THR A 51 24.22 -18.79 10.65
C THR A 51 23.70 -19.21 12.01
N GLN A 52 24.10 -18.49 13.08
CA GLN A 52 23.57 -18.70 14.43
C GLN A 52 22.05 -18.55 14.49
N SER A 53 21.49 -17.56 13.78
CA SER A 53 20.04 -17.32 13.72
C SER A 53 19.28 -18.43 12.99
N TYR A 54 19.87 -19.04 11.96
CA TYR A 54 19.31 -20.23 11.30
C TYR A 54 19.42 -21.46 12.21
N TRP A 55 20.56 -21.67 12.85
CA TRP A 55 20.75 -22.76 13.81
C TRP A 55 19.78 -22.68 15.01
N ALA A 56 19.50 -21.47 15.50
CA ALA A 56 18.52 -21.28 16.57
C ALA A 56 17.11 -21.76 16.16
N GLN A 57 16.81 -21.75 14.86
CA GLN A 57 15.54 -22.15 14.27
C GLN A 57 15.57 -23.55 13.65
N TRP A 58 16.58 -24.37 13.98
CA TRP A 58 16.84 -25.68 13.38
C TRP A 58 15.59 -26.54 13.21
N ASP A 59 14.76 -26.65 14.24
CA ASP A 59 13.57 -27.53 14.25
C ASP A 59 12.47 -27.07 13.28
N SER A 60 12.54 -25.80 12.85
CA SER A 60 11.66 -25.23 11.82
C SER A 60 12.25 -25.33 10.41
N LEU A 61 13.53 -25.70 10.26
CA LEU A 61 14.17 -25.79 8.95
C LEU A 61 13.94 -27.16 8.31
N LEU A 62 13.91 -27.19 6.98
CA LEU A 62 13.97 -28.41 6.19
C LEU A 62 14.55 -28.16 4.81
N ILE A 63 15.02 -29.21 4.17
CA ILE A 63 15.37 -29.17 2.75
C ILE A 63 14.16 -29.71 1.96
N GLN A 64 13.68 -28.92 1.01
CA GLN A 64 12.65 -29.35 0.07
C GLN A 64 13.13 -29.07 -1.36
N ASP A 65 13.10 -30.09 -2.22
CA ASP A 65 13.60 -30.02 -3.61
C ASP A 65 15.03 -29.46 -3.67
N GLY A 66 15.84 -29.78 -2.65
CA GLY A 66 17.22 -29.33 -2.52
C GLY A 66 17.42 -27.86 -2.13
N VAL A 67 16.34 -27.12 -1.82
CA VAL A 67 16.36 -25.74 -1.31
C VAL A 67 16.12 -25.75 0.20
N LEU A 68 16.87 -24.95 0.96
CA LEU A 68 16.61 -24.71 2.38
C LEU A 68 15.33 -23.89 2.55
N CYS A 69 14.39 -24.43 3.32
CA CYS A 69 13.10 -23.85 3.62
C CYS A 69 12.89 -23.79 5.14
N ARG A 70 11.98 -22.92 5.56
CA ARG A 70 11.55 -22.73 6.94
C ARG A 70 10.03 -22.95 7.04
N LYS A 71 9.61 -23.80 7.97
CA LYS A 71 8.22 -23.89 8.44
C LYS A 71 7.91 -22.69 9.31
N TRP A 72 6.82 -22.00 8.97
CA TRP A 72 6.31 -20.88 9.73
C TRP A 72 4.83 -21.08 10.01
N GLU A 73 4.49 -21.11 11.30
CA GLU A 73 3.12 -21.19 11.77
C GLU A 73 2.62 -19.80 12.15
N ASN A 74 1.47 -19.42 11.60
CA ASN A 74 0.81 -18.19 11.98
C ASN A 74 -0.16 -18.51 13.11
N GLY A 75 0.12 -18.08 14.34
CA GLY A 75 -0.67 -18.40 15.55
C GLY A 75 -2.15 -17.98 15.57
N ARG A 76 -2.73 -17.59 14.42
CA ARG A 76 -4.15 -17.26 14.24
C ARG A 76 -4.88 -18.15 13.21
N ARG A 77 -4.19 -19.04 12.48
CA ARG A 77 -4.80 -19.96 11.50
C ARG A 77 -3.95 -21.22 11.36
N ASP A 78 -4.60 -22.37 11.22
CA ASP A 78 -4.07 -23.74 11.02
C ASP A 78 -3.29 -23.94 9.69
N ARG A 79 -2.51 -22.94 9.27
CA ARG A 79 -1.74 -22.94 8.02
C ARG A 79 -0.26 -22.82 8.35
N CYS A 80 0.44 -23.95 8.25
CA CYS A 80 1.88 -23.97 8.15
C CYS A 80 2.28 -23.45 6.76
N HIS A 81 2.97 -22.32 6.72
CA HIS A 81 3.56 -21.79 5.50
C HIS A 81 4.99 -22.31 5.38
N LEU A 82 5.35 -22.76 4.19
CA LEU A 82 6.73 -23.08 3.86
C LEU A 82 7.37 -21.87 3.18
N GLN A 83 8.40 -21.32 3.81
CA GLN A 83 9.14 -20.15 3.34
C GLN A 83 10.51 -20.59 2.81
N MET A 84 10.83 -20.28 1.56
CA MET A 84 12.17 -20.47 1.02
C MET A 84 13.15 -19.50 1.69
N VAL A 85 14.29 -20.02 2.15
CA VAL A 85 15.34 -19.19 2.74
C VAL A 85 16.10 -18.48 1.63
N VAL A 86 16.11 -17.15 1.66
CA VAL A 86 16.72 -16.33 0.60
C VAL A 86 18.15 -15.97 1.00
N THR A 87 19.10 -16.15 0.09
CA THR A 87 20.48 -15.71 0.28
C THR A 87 20.58 -14.20 0.13
N LYS A 88 21.58 -13.55 0.75
CA LYS A 88 21.75 -12.09 0.65
C LYS A 88 21.84 -11.61 -0.80
N ALA A 89 22.48 -12.40 -1.67
CA ALA A 89 22.61 -12.10 -3.10
C ALA A 89 21.25 -12.06 -3.84
N LYS A 90 20.24 -12.80 -3.38
CA LYS A 90 18.92 -12.92 -4.02
C LYS A 90 17.85 -12.03 -3.39
N VAL A 91 18.15 -11.36 -2.27
CA VAL A 91 17.23 -10.41 -1.62
C VAL A 91 16.76 -9.30 -2.57
N PRO A 92 17.63 -8.62 -3.34
CA PRO A 92 17.21 -7.56 -4.26
C PRO A 92 16.18 -8.03 -5.30
N ASP A 93 16.36 -9.24 -5.85
CA ASP A 93 15.46 -9.82 -6.85
C ASP A 93 14.06 -10.06 -6.27
N VAL A 94 13.99 -10.61 -5.06
CA VAL A 94 12.72 -10.83 -4.34
C VAL A 94 12.05 -9.49 -4.03
N LEU A 95 12.80 -8.52 -3.53
CA LEU A 95 12.28 -7.18 -3.23
C LEU A 95 11.75 -6.49 -4.49
N GLN A 96 12.50 -6.54 -5.59
CA GLN A 96 12.09 -5.97 -6.87
C GLN A 96 10.81 -6.62 -7.39
N LEU A 97 10.70 -7.96 -7.34
CA LEU A 97 9.51 -8.68 -7.79
C LEU A 97 8.24 -8.31 -7.02
N TYR A 98 8.34 -8.20 -5.69
CA TYR A 98 7.18 -7.98 -4.82
C TYR A 98 6.87 -6.52 -4.51
N HIS A 99 7.81 -5.60 -4.73
CA HIS A 99 7.61 -4.15 -4.55
C HIS A 99 7.42 -3.40 -5.87
N SER A 100 8.27 -3.63 -6.87
CA SER A 100 8.28 -2.85 -8.12
C SER A 100 7.73 -3.62 -9.33
N GLY A 101 7.67 -4.95 -9.25
CA GLY A 101 7.19 -5.79 -10.34
C GLY A 101 5.68 -5.64 -10.63
N CYS A 102 5.21 -6.30 -11.69
CA CYS A 102 3.80 -6.32 -12.08
C CYS A 102 2.86 -6.74 -10.93
N SER A 103 3.34 -7.63 -10.06
CA SER A 103 2.64 -8.09 -8.85
C SER A 103 2.78 -7.13 -7.65
N GLY A 104 3.68 -6.14 -7.72
CA GLY A 104 4.19 -5.36 -6.60
C GLY A 104 3.71 -3.92 -6.51
N GLY A 105 3.26 -3.29 -7.61
CA GLY A 105 2.50 -2.03 -7.63
C GLY A 105 2.96 -0.90 -6.70
N HIS A 106 4.25 -0.80 -6.37
CA HIS A 106 4.81 0.11 -5.37
C HIS A 106 4.10 0.04 -4.00
N LEU A 107 3.79 -1.20 -3.59
CA LEU A 107 3.14 -1.48 -2.33
C LEU A 107 3.98 -0.93 -1.15
N GLY A 108 3.31 -0.27 -0.21
CA GLY A 108 3.95 0.18 1.02
C GLY A 108 4.41 -0.98 1.90
N VAL A 109 5.44 -0.74 2.73
CA VAL A 109 6.11 -1.69 3.65
C VAL A 109 5.21 -2.81 4.16
N LYS A 110 4.10 -2.47 4.83
CA LYS A 110 3.19 -3.45 5.43
C LYS A 110 2.70 -4.50 4.43
N ARG A 111 2.30 -4.09 3.23
CA ARG A 111 1.79 -5.01 2.20
C ARG A 111 2.92 -5.85 1.60
N THR A 112 4.10 -5.27 1.40
CA THR A 112 5.29 -5.99 0.91
C THR A 112 5.70 -7.08 1.90
N LEU A 113 5.75 -6.76 3.20
CA LEU A 113 6.01 -7.73 4.27
C LEU A 113 5.00 -8.88 4.29
N LEU A 114 3.72 -8.57 4.10
CA LEU A 114 2.66 -9.58 4.08
C LEU A 114 2.83 -10.58 2.92
N LYS A 115 3.29 -10.12 1.75
CA LYS A 115 3.53 -11.00 0.59
C LYS A 115 4.83 -11.81 0.73
N ILE A 116 5.90 -11.17 1.18
CA ILE A 116 7.20 -11.83 1.36
C ILE A 116 7.08 -12.97 2.37
N ARG A 117 6.47 -12.72 3.53
CA ARG A 117 6.32 -13.75 4.58
C ARG A 117 5.45 -14.93 4.17
N GLU A 118 4.70 -14.87 3.07
CA GLU A 118 3.92 -16.02 2.61
C GLU A 118 4.81 -17.08 1.95
N ARG A 119 5.99 -16.71 1.44
CA ARG A 119 6.83 -17.58 0.59
C ARG A 119 8.33 -17.51 0.85
N PHE A 120 8.82 -16.46 1.50
CA PHE A 120 10.24 -16.19 1.65
C PHE A 120 10.59 -15.80 3.08
N TYR A 121 11.82 -16.10 3.46
CA TYR A 121 12.39 -15.70 4.73
C TYR A 121 13.90 -15.48 4.60
N TRP A 122 14.42 -14.47 5.29
CA TRP A 122 15.85 -14.31 5.57
C TRP A 122 16.00 -13.54 6.89
N VAL A 123 17.18 -13.62 7.50
CA VAL A 123 17.46 -12.88 8.73
C VAL A 123 17.39 -11.37 8.41
N HIS A 124 16.72 -10.59 9.27
CA HIS A 124 16.50 -9.15 9.06
C HIS A 124 15.64 -8.75 7.85
N TYR A 125 14.82 -9.66 7.30
CA TYR A 125 13.96 -9.33 6.14
C TYR A 125 13.03 -8.12 6.32
N ARG A 126 12.66 -7.79 7.56
CA ARG A 126 11.83 -6.62 7.85
C ARG A 126 12.58 -5.33 7.58
N ASP A 127 13.81 -5.24 8.08
CA ASP A 127 14.67 -4.07 7.97
C ASP A 127 15.00 -3.82 6.49
N ASP A 128 15.35 -4.88 5.75
CA ASP A 128 15.63 -4.80 4.30
C ASP A 128 14.41 -4.32 3.50
N VAL A 129 13.20 -4.81 3.82
CA VAL A 129 11.96 -4.37 3.16
C VAL A 129 11.65 -2.90 3.45
N GLU A 130 11.84 -2.47 4.70
CA GLU A 130 11.65 -1.08 5.12
C GLU A 130 12.61 -0.14 4.40
N ASP A 131 13.89 -0.48 4.38
CA ASP A 131 14.92 0.30 3.71
C ASP A 131 14.72 0.34 2.20
N TRP A 132 14.33 -0.77 1.57
CA TRP A 132 13.99 -0.80 0.14
C TRP A 132 12.83 0.11 -0.19
N CYS A 133 11.73 0.02 0.58
CA CYS A 133 10.55 0.87 0.37
C CYS A 133 10.87 2.35 0.62
N ARG A 134 11.79 2.68 1.55
CA ARG A 134 12.24 4.04 1.83
C ARG A 134 13.07 4.62 0.69
N LYS A 135 13.94 3.80 0.08
CA LYS A 135 14.79 4.20 -1.06
C LYS A 135 14.01 4.29 -2.38
N CYS A 136 12.83 3.69 -2.46
CA CYS A 136 11.99 3.75 -3.66
C CYS A 136 11.38 5.15 -3.88
N THR A 137 11.92 5.87 -4.87
CA THR A 137 11.49 7.23 -5.24
C THR A 137 10.07 7.28 -5.82
N SER A 138 9.64 6.27 -6.58
CA SER A 138 8.29 6.23 -7.16
C SER A 138 7.17 6.02 -6.13
N SER A 139 7.47 5.36 -5.00
CA SER A 139 6.53 5.22 -3.89
C SER A 139 6.36 6.53 -3.09
N ALA A 140 7.40 7.38 -3.10
CA ALA A 140 7.42 8.65 -2.38
C ALA A 140 6.64 9.75 -3.11
N THR A 141 6.66 9.76 -4.45
CA THR A 141 5.92 10.74 -5.27
C THR A 141 4.41 10.51 -5.30
N VAL A 142 3.96 9.25 -5.14
CA VAL A 142 2.52 8.90 -5.10
C VAL A 142 1.90 9.15 -3.73
N LYS A 143 2.69 9.09 -2.66
CA LYS A 143 2.21 9.43 -1.31
C LYS A 143 2.16 10.94 -1.17
N GLY A 144 0.97 11.50 -1.38
CA GLY A 144 0.70 12.89 -1.01
C GLY A 144 1.12 13.20 0.44
N PRO A 145 1.34 14.47 0.78
CA PRO A 145 1.88 14.86 2.07
C PRO A 145 1.09 14.23 3.22
N GLN A 146 1.79 13.55 4.15
CA GLN A 146 1.18 12.93 5.32
C GLN A 146 0.44 13.95 6.19
N ILE A 147 0.90 15.20 6.16
CA ILE A 147 0.29 16.32 6.85
C ILE A 147 -0.57 17.07 5.82
N ARG A 148 -1.87 16.80 5.85
CA ARG A 148 -2.83 17.74 5.25
C ARG A 148 -2.79 19.00 6.11
N ASN A 149 -2.11 20.05 5.62
CA ASN A 149 -2.21 21.38 6.21
C ASN A 149 -3.69 21.78 6.23
N ARG A 150 -4.35 21.61 7.38
CA ARG A 150 -5.70 22.12 7.59
C ARG A 150 -5.54 23.63 7.71
N GLY A 151 -5.85 24.37 6.65
CA GLY A 151 -5.89 25.83 6.73
C GLY A 151 -6.79 26.27 7.88
N ALA A 152 -6.39 27.32 8.60
CA ALA A 152 -7.20 27.86 9.70
C ALA A 152 -8.58 28.26 9.16
N LEU A 153 -9.64 27.70 9.73
CA LEU A 153 -11.01 28.07 9.40
C LEU A 153 -11.23 29.52 9.85
N LYS A 154 -11.48 30.42 8.90
CA LYS A 154 -11.90 31.78 9.21
C LYS A 154 -13.43 31.79 9.34
N LEU A 155 -13.91 32.22 10.50
CA LEU A 155 -15.32 32.53 10.67
C LEU A 155 -15.63 33.80 9.87
N TYR A 156 -16.67 33.77 9.04
CA TYR A 156 -17.19 34.98 8.41
C TYR A 156 -18.24 35.58 9.35
N ASN A 157 -17.93 36.75 9.91
CA ASN A 157 -18.92 37.51 10.67
C ASN A 157 -19.92 38.10 9.68
N VAL A 158 -21.18 37.68 9.76
CA VAL A 158 -22.31 38.20 8.98
C VAL A 158 -23.36 38.61 9.99
N GLY A 159 -23.80 39.86 9.93
CA GLY A 159 -24.66 40.51 10.91
C GLY A 159 -26.14 40.59 10.52
N ALA A 160 -26.48 40.41 9.24
CA ALA A 160 -27.85 40.45 8.76
C ALA A 160 -28.14 39.46 7.62
N PRO A 161 -29.41 39.03 7.42
CA PRO A 161 -29.82 38.28 6.24
C PRO A 161 -29.43 39.02 4.94
N TRP A 162 -29.00 38.27 3.93
CA TRP A 162 -28.63 38.75 2.59
C TRP A 162 -27.39 39.66 2.52
N GLU A 163 -26.69 39.89 3.64
CA GLU A 163 -25.41 40.59 3.64
C GLU A 163 -24.33 39.79 2.89
N ARG A 164 -24.41 38.45 2.94
CA ARG A 164 -23.51 37.58 2.20
C ARG A 164 -24.18 36.28 1.78
N ILE A 165 -24.08 35.96 0.50
CA ILE A 165 -24.55 34.70 -0.06
C ILE A 165 -23.38 33.83 -0.57
N ALA A 166 -23.53 32.51 -0.48
CA ALA A 166 -22.74 31.53 -1.23
C ALA A 166 -23.54 31.11 -2.44
N ILE A 167 -22.88 31.00 -3.59
CA ILE A 167 -23.46 30.46 -4.80
C ILE A 167 -22.57 29.32 -5.26
N ASP A 168 -23.18 28.17 -5.51
CA ASP A 168 -22.50 26.99 -6.05
C ASP A 168 -23.35 26.35 -7.14
N VAL A 169 -22.71 25.62 -8.06
CA VAL A 169 -23.39 24.94 -9.15
C VAL A 169 -23.02 23.47 -9.15
N ALA A 170 -24.02 22.62 -8.96
CA ALA A 170 -23.87 21.17 -9.01
C ALA A 170 -24.31 20.63 -10.38
N GLY A 171 -23.52 19.70 -10.92
CA GLY A 171 -23.82 18.97 -12.15
C GLY A 171 -22.58 18.70 -13.01
N PRO A 172 -22.75 18.20 -14.24
CA PRO A 172 -24.04 17.99 -14.92
C PRO A 172 -24.83 16.78 -14.39
N PHE A 173 -26.15 16.92 -14.35
CA PHE A 173 -27.13 15.87 -14.08
C PHE A 173 -27.82 15.41 -15.37
N PRO A 174 -28.59 14.31 -15.36
CA PRO A 174 -29.43 13.93 -16.49
C PRO A 174 -30.31 15.10 -16.93
N GLU A 175 -30.36 15.33 -18.25
CA GLU A 175 -31.11 16.42 -18.85
C GLU A 175 -32.61 16.23 -18.60
N SER A 176 -33.24 17.26 -18.05
CA SER A 176 -34.71 17.33 -17.95
C SER A 176 -35.34 17.61 -19.31
N GLU A 177 -36.65 17.36 -19.43
CA GLU A 177 -37.42 17.68 -20.65
C GLU A 177 -37.34 19.16 -21.05
N SER A 178 -37.09 20.05 -20.09
CA SER A 178 -36.91 21.49 -20.31
C SER A 178 -35.45 21.89 -20.58
N GLY A 179 -34.55 20.93 -20.82
CA GLY A 179 -33.14 21.18 -21.16
C GLY A 179 -32.23 21.56 -19.99
N ASN A 180 -32.70 21.48 -18.74
CA ASN A 180 -31.88 21.81 -17.56
C ASN A 180 -30.97 20.65 -17.16
N LYS A 181 -29.72 20.96 -16.80
CA LYS A 181 -28.67 19.97 -16.47
C LYS A 181 -27.94 20.29 -15.16
N TYR A 182 -28.21 21.43 -14.54
CA TYR A 182 -27.49 21.88 -13.36
C TYR A 182 -28.44 22.43 -12.30
N PHE A 183 -28.03 22.32 -11.05
CA PHE A 183 -28.65 23.01 -9.92
C PHE A 183 -27.74 24.15 -9.46
N MET A 184 -28.24 25.38 -9.54
CA MET A 184 -27.63 26.56 -8.92
C MET A 184 -28.18 26.70 -7.51
N VAL A 185 -27.30 26.57 -6.52
CA VAL A 185 -27.65 26.68 -5.10
C VAL A 185 -27.18 28.03 -4.60
N VAL A 186 -28.08 28.79 -3.98
CA VAL A 186 -27.81 30.08 -3.33
C VAL A 186 -28.11 29.93 -1.85
N ILE A 187 -27.15 30.24 -0.99
CA ILE A 187 -27.31 30.10 0.47
C ILE A 187 -26.96 31.42 1.15
N ASP A 188 -27.88 31.96 1.94
CA ASP A 188 -27.58 33.08 2.82
C ASP A 188 -26.69 32.63 3.99
N TYR A 189 -25.60 33.36 4.26
CA TYR A 189 -24.67 33.00 5.33
C TYR A 189 -25.24 33.28 6.73
N PHE A 190 -26.20 34.18 6.89
CA PHE A 190 -26.73 34.55 8.19
C PHE A 190 -27.77 33.53 8.65
N CYS A 191 -28.88 33.37 7.91
CA CYS A 191 -29.97 32.47 8.29
C CYS A 191 -29.80 31.03 7.76
N LYS A 192 -28.77 30.78 6.94
CA LYS A 192 -28.53 29.47 6.30
C LYS A 192 -29.65 29.01 5.37
N TRP A 193 -30.47 29.94 4.88
CA TRP A 193 -31.57 29.64 3.98
C TRP A 193 -31.07 29.25 2.58
N PRO A 194 -31.39 28.03 2.08
CA PRO A 194 -31.00 27.59 0.76
C PRO A 194 -32.11 27.84 -0.27
N GLU A 195 -31.74 28.40 -1.42
CA GLU A 195 -32.56 28.43 -2.63
C GLU A 195 -31.88 27.64 -3.74
N VAL A 196 -32.65 26.86 -4.49
CA VAL A 196 -32.13 26.02 -5.57
C VAL A 196 -32.87 26.33 -6.85
N PHE A 197 -32.11 26.58 -7.91
CA PHE A 197 -32.64 26.89 -9.24
C PHE A 197 -32.09 25.89 -10.26
N VAL A 198 -32.95 25.43 -11.16
CA VAL A 198 -32.53 24.63 -12.31
C VAL A 198 -32.03 25.53 -13.43
N ILE A 199 -30.87 25.21 -14.00
CA ILE A 199 -30.29 25.96 -15.14
C ILE A 199 -29.77 25.01 -16.24
N PRO A 200 -29.78 25.44 -17.51
CA PRO A 200 -29.32 24.62 -18.64
C PRO A 200 -27.79 24.55 -18.78
N ASN A 201 -27.08 25.61 -18.38
CA ASN A 201 -25.62 25.74 -18.49
C ASN A 201 -25.05 26.58 -17.33
N GLN A 202 -23.72 26.62 -17.21
CA GLN A 202 -23.02 27.41 -16.18
C GLN A 202 -22.52 28.77 -16.71
N GLU A 203 -23.13 29.27 -17.79
CA GLU A 203 -22.71 30.54 -18.37
C GLU A 203 -23.00 31.70 -17.41
N ALA A 204 -22.10 32.68 -17.37
CA ALA A 204 -22.23 33.83 -16.49
C ALA A 204 -23.53 34.61 -16.72
N SER A 205 -24.01 34.70 -17.96
CA SER A 205 -25.28 35.32 -18.34
C SER A 205 -26.48 34.59 -17.72
N THR A 206 -26.52 33.26 -17.82
CA THR A 206 -27.59 32.42 -17.25
C THR A 206 -27.64 32.56 -15.73
N VAL A 207 -26.49 32.48 -15.06
CA VAL A 207 -26.37 32.63 -13.60
C VAL A 207 -26.78 34.04 -13.17
N ALA A 208 -26.26 35.09 -13.82
CA ALA A 208 -26.59 36.47 -13.49
C ALA A 208 -28.08 36.77 -13.67
N ASN A 209 -28.68 36.32 -14.78
CA ASN A 209 -30.11 36.48 -15.02
C ASN A 209 -30.94 35.82 -13.91
N LYS A 210 -30.58 34.59 -13.51
CA LYS A 210 -31.31 33.88 -12.45
C LYS A 210 -31.17 34.57 -11.10
N LEU A 211 -29.98 35.08 -10.76
CA LEU A 211 -29.76 35.83 -9.52
C LEU A 211 -30.54 37.15 -9.50
N VAL A 212 -30.47 37.95 -10.56
CA VAL A 212 -31.15 39.25 -10.61
C VAL A 212 -32.66 39.06 -10.52
N HIS A 213 -33.24 38.21 -11.35
CA HIS A 213 -34.69 38.10 -11.44
C HIS A 213 -35.33 37.31 -10.29
N GLU A 214 -34.66 36.28 -9.79
CA GLU A 214 -35.27 35.37 -8.82
C GLU A 214 -34.82 35.61 -7.38
N VAL A 215 -33.62 36.17 -7.19
CA VAL A 215 -33.03 36.39 -5.86
C VAL A 215 -33.08 37.87 -5.48
N PHE A 216 -32.45 38.74 -6.26
CA PHE A 216 -32.27 40.16 -5.88
C PHE A 216 -33.51 41.03 -6.11
N CYS A 217 -34.26 40.80 -7.19
CA CYS A 217 -35.44 41.60 -7.53
C CYS A 217 -36.76 41.00 -7.02
N ARG A 218 -36.71 40.00 -6.13
CA ARG A 218 -37.92 39.42 -5.54
C ARG A 218 -38.59 40.46 -4.63
N LYS A 219 -39.90 40.69 -4.84
CA LYS A 219 -40.70 41.74 -4.18
C LYS A 219 -41.17 41.40 -2.75
N GLU A 220 -40.62 40.37 -2.13
CA GLU A 220 -41.02 39.94 -0.79
C GLU A 220 -39.79 39.76 0.09
N PHE A 221 -39.43 40.83 0.80
CA PHE A 221 -38.61 40.82 2.02
C PHE A 221 -39.17 41.85 2.99
#